data_AF-A0A7J8DVD3-F1
#
_entry.id   AF-A0A7J8DVD3-F1
#
_cell.length_a   1.000
_cell.length_b   1.000
_cell.length_c   1.000
_cell.angle_alpha   90.00
_cell.angle_beta   90.00
_cell.angle_gamma   90.00
#
_symmetry.space_group_name_H-M   'P 1'
#
loop_
_entity.id
_entity.type
_entity.pdbx_description
1 polymer ?
#
loop_
_entity_poly.entity_id
_entity_poly.type
_entity_poly.pdbx_seq_one_letter_code
_entity_poly.pdbx_strand_id
1 'polypeptide(L)'
;MEDRQDQEYIKPRLRFKAFSGEGQKLGSLTPEIVSTPSSPEEEDKSILNADVLIDDSVPTTKIQIRLADGSRLIQRFNSTHSILDIRDFIVQSRPEFATIDFILVTSFPNKALTDESLTLQEAGILNTVLLQQLK
;
A
#
# COMPACT_ATOMS: atom_id res chain seq x y z
N MET A 1 21.70 19.85 -53.19
CA MET A 1 20.78 19.07 -52.33
C MET A 1 21.67 18.22 -51.47
N GLU A 2 21.61 18.38 -50.16
CA GLU A 2 22.35 17.52 -49.23
C GLU A 2 21.40 17.22 -48.07
N ASP A 3 20.83 16.02 -48.14
CA ASP A 3 19.95 15.44 -47.15
C ASP A 3 20.72 15.22 -45.84
N ARG A 4 20.23 15.82 -44.75
CA ARG A 4 20.80 15.71 -43.40
C ARG A 4 19.85 14.97 -42.46
N GLN A 5 19.33 13.83 -42.90
CA GLN A 5 18.32 13.08 -42.15
C GLN A 5 18.90 12.09 -41.12
N ASP A 6 20.23 11.93 -41.05
CA ASP A 6 20.89 10.97 -40.14
C ASP A 6 21.66 11.65 -38.98
N GLN A 7 21.05 12.59 -38.26
CA GLN A 7 21.63 13.04 -36.98
C GLN A 7 20.78 12.60 -35.79
N GLU A 8 21.34 11.64 -35.07
CA GLU A 8 20.84 10.99 -33.86
C GLU A 8 20.69 12.02 -32.72
N TYR A 9 19.46 12.20 -32.23
CA TYR A 9 19.15 13.23 -31.24
C TYR A 9 19.65 12.84 -29.84
N ILE A 10 20.74 13.48 -29.38
CA ILE A 10 21.29 13.31 -28.03
C ILE A 10 20.63 14.33 -27.09
N LYS A 11 19.78 13.84 -26.16
CA LYS A 11 19.06 14.69 -25.20
C LYS A 11 20.05 15.41 -24.26
N PRO A 12 20.05 16.76 -24.21
CA PRO A 12 20.96 17.50 -23.33
C PRO A 12 20.69 17.19 -21.85
N ARG A 13 21.72 16.79 -21.09
CA ARG A 13 21.59 16.59 -19.64
C ARG A 13 21.36 17.94 -18.94
N LEU A 14 20.13 18.18 -18.51
CA LEU A 14 19.76 19.35 -17.72
C LEU A 14 20.52 19.31 -16.39
N ARG A 15 21.42 20.28 -16.19
CA ARG A 15 22.08 20.50 -14.91
C ARG A 15 21.03 20.88 -13.88
N PHE A 16 20.78 19.98 -12.94
CA PHE A 16 19.93 20.20 -11.76
C PHE A 16 20.39 21.48 -11.05
N LYS A 17 19.51 22.49 -10.98
CA LYS A 17 19.73 23.67 -10.14
C LYS A 17 18.91 23.46 -8.86
N ALA A 18 19.60 23.24 -7.75
CA ALA A 18 18.99 23.01 -6.45
C ALA A 18 18.29 24.27 -5.91
N PHE A 19 17.17 24.06 -5.20
CA PHE A 19 16.42 24.99 -4.34
C PHE A 19 16.47 26.48 -4.74
N SER A 20 15.52 26.90 -5.58
CA SER A 20 15.12 28.31 -5.66
C SER A 20 13.76 28.41 -4.96
N GLY A 21 13.75 28.91 -3.73
CA GLY A 21 12.54 28.97 -2.90
C GLY A 21 11.72 30.24 -3.16
N GLU A 22 10.41 30.09 -3.21
CA GLU A 22 9.46 31.17 -2.91
C GLU A 22 8.77 30.87 -1.58
N GLY A 23 8.77 31.86 -0.68
CA GLY A 23 8.19 31.74 0.65
C GLY A 23 6.67 31.90 0.64
N GLN A 24 5.96 31.01 1.33
CA GLN A 24 4.50 31.05 1.43
C GLN A 24 4.07 31.87 2.66
N LYS A 25 3.35 32.97 2.45
CA LYS A 25 2.74 33.75 3.54
C LYS A 25 1.44 33.09 4.00
N LEU A 26 1.34 32.85 5.31
CA LEU A 26 0.19 32.26 5.98
C LEU A 26 -0.86 33.35 6.26
N GLY A 27 -1.90 33.47 5.42
CA GLY A 27 -2.95 34.48 5.61
C GLY A 27 -4.18 34.33 4.70
N SER A 28 -5.34 34.19 5.35
CA SER A 28 -6.74 34.34 4.90
C SER A 28 -7.40 33.30 3.96
N LEU A 29 -8.22 32.46 4.60
CA LEU A 29 -9.66 32.19 4.34
C LEU A 29 -10.12 31.87 2.90
N THR A 30 -9.73 30.72 2.37
CA THR A 30 -10.57 29.79 1.58
C THR A 30 -9.68 28.61 1.13
N PRO A 31 -10.02 27.34 1.42
CA PRO A 31 -9.33 26.23 0.77
C PRO A 31 -9.83 26.15 -0.68
N GLU A 32 -9.13 26.83 -1.59
CA GLU A 32 -9.28 26.60 -3.03
C GLU A 32 -8.61 25.27 -3.36
N ILE A 33 -9.42 24.28 -3.71
CA ILE A 33 -9.02 22.90 -4.01
C ILE A 33 -8.20 22.95 -5.31
N VAL A 34 -6.88 23.08 -5.20
CA VAL A 34 -5.97 22.88 -6.32
C VAL A 34 -5.76 21.39 -6.48
N SER A 35 -6.51 20.80 -7.41
CA SER A 35 -6.25 19.47 -7.95
C SER A 35 -4.86 19.46 -8.59
N THR A 36 -3.85 19.02 -7.84
CA THR A 36 -2.58 18.58 -8.43
C THR A 36 -2.86 17.27 -9.19
N PRO A 37 -2.46 17.14 -10.47
CA PRO A 37 -2.53 15.85 -11.14
C PRO A 37 -1.62 14.89 -10.37
N SER A 38 -2.26 13.92 -9.72
CA SER A 38 -1.62 12.80 -9.04
C SER A 38 -0.61 12.18 -10.00
N SER A 39 0.67 12.24 -9.64
CA SER A 39 1.62 11.27 -10.12
C SER A 39 1.03 9.88 -9.79
N PRO A 40 1.03 8.91 -10.72
CA PRO A 40 0.99 7.53 -10.30
C PRO A 40 2.35 7.29 -9.66
N GLU A 41 2.44 7.55 -8.35
CA GLU A 41 3.46 6.88 -7.55
C GLU A 41 3.16 5.39 -7.72
N GLU A 42 3.95 4.78 -8.61
CA GLU A 42 3.92 3.35 -8.84
C GLU A 42 3.99 2.66 -7.48
N GLU A 43 2.98 1.82 -7.29
CA GLU A 43 2.80 0.88 -6.21
C GLU A 43 3.97 -0.12 -6.22
N ASP A 44 5.19 0.29 -5.86
CA ASP A 44 6.35 -0.62 -5.76
C ASP A 44 7.18 -0.33 -4.50
N LYS A 45 6.50 -0.46 -3.36
CA LYS A 45 7.15 -0.71 -2.06
C LYS A 45 6.68 -2.06 -1.52
N SER A 46 6.77 -3.09 -2.35
CA SER A 46 6.44 -4.48 -1.99
C SER A 46 7.61 -5.42 -2.30
N ILE A 47 8.83 -5.05 -1.90
CA ILE A 47 10.02 -5.90 -2.08
C ILE A 47 10.54 -6.42 -0.72
N LEU A 48 9.74 -6.32 0.35
CA LEU A 48 9.99 -6.99 1.63
C LEU A 48 8.70 -7.62 2.18
N ASN A 49 7.77 -7.93 1.29
CA ASN A 49 6.55 -8.61 1.68
C ASN A 49 6.84 -10.10 1.67
N ALA A 50 6.65 -10.75 2.82
CA ALA A 50 6.62 -12.19 2.94
C ALA A 50 5.95 -12.85 1.73
N ASP A 51 6.59 -13.88 1.17
CA ASP A 51 6.09 -14.61 0.01
C ASP A 51 4.78 -15.32 0.36
N VAL A 52 3.66 -14.69 0.06
CA VAL A 52 2.35 -15.34 0.07
C VAL A 52 2.21 -16.08 -1.26
N LEU A 53 2.08 -17.41 -1.20
CA LEU A 53 1.82 -18.24 -2.37
C LEU A 53 0.42 -17.94 -2.91
N ILE A 54 0.36 -17.19 -4.00
CA ILE A 54 -0.88 -16.87 -4.72
C ILE A 54 -1.06 -17.88 -5.85
N ASP A 55 -2.30 -18.31 -6.07
CA ASP A 55 -2.67 -19.21 -7.17
C ASP A 55 -3.65 -18.46 -8.06
N ASP A 56 -3.24 -18.18 -9.29
CA ASP A 56 -4.04 -17.44 -10.28
C ASP A 56 -5.29 -18.23 -10.73
N SER A 57 -5.37 -19.53 -10.40
CA SER A 57 -6.54 -20.37 -10.69
C SER A 57 -7.71 -20.12 -9.72
N VAL A 58 -7.45 -19.52 -8.56
CA VAL A 58 -8.41 -19.27 -7.48
C VAL A 58 -8.68 -17.76 -7.40
N PRO A 59 -9.91 -17.32 -7.04
CA PRO A 59 -10.18 -15.90 -6.87
C PRO A 59 -9.25 -15.25 -5.84
N THR A 60 -8.45 -14.30 -6.30
CA THR A 60 -7.56 -13.47 -5.48
C THR A 60 -8.29 -12.23 -4.96
N THR A 61 -8.01 -11.85 -3.72
CA THR A 61 -8.48 -10.67 -3.01
C THR A 61 -7.30 -9.76 -2.64
N LYS A 62 -7.45 -8.44 -2.77
CA LYS A 62 -6.45 -7.45 -2.34
C LYS A 62 -6.83 -6.93 -0.96
N ILE A 63 -6.06 -7.25 0.06
CA ILE A 63 -6.31 -6.79 1.42
C ILE A 63 -5.33 -5.69 1.77
N GLN A 64 -5.86 -4.62 2.36
CA GLN A 64 -5.06 -3.53 2.88
C GLN A 64 -5.05 -3.60 4.41
N ILE A 65 -3.87 -3.64 5.00
CA ILE A 65 -3.67 -3.71 6.44
C ILE A 65 -3.10 -2.38 6.90
N ARG A 66 -3.81 -1.71 7.81
CA ARG A 66 -3.32 -0.54 8.53
C ARG A 66 -2.72 -1.02 9.85
N LEU A 67 -1.41 -0.87 9.98
CA LEU A 67 -0.69 -1.27 11.18
C LEU A 67 -0.77 -0.18 12.26
N ALA A 68 -0.54 -0.57 13.51
CA ALA A 68 -0.57 0.33 14.66
C ALA A 68 0.61 1.33 14.69
N ASP A 69 1.69 1.04 13.96
CA ASP A 69 2.83 1.95 13.75
C ASP A 69 2.51 3.10 12.78
N GLY A 70 1.30 3.10 12.19
CA GLY A 70 0.87 4.06 11.19
C GLY A 70 1.27 3.69 9.75
N SER A 71 1.99 2.60 9.56
CA SER A 71 2.33 2.09 8.23
C SER A 71 1.16 1.33 7.59
N ARG A 72 1.23 1.18 6.27
CA ARG A 72 0.22 0.49 5.48
C ARG A 72 0.88 -0.66 4.74
N LEU A 73 0.38 -1.87 4.94
CA LEU A 73 0.73 -3.03 4.13
C LEU A 73 -0.40 -3.34 3.16
N ILE A 74 -0.05 -3.73 1.95
CA ILE A 74 -1.00 -4.13 0.92
C ILE A 74 -0.51 -5.46 0.37
N GLN A 75 -1.37 -6.46 0.44
CA GLN A 75 -1.02 -7.81 0.00
C GLN A 75 -2.20 -8.45 -0.72
N ARG A 76 -1.88 -9.24 -1.74
CA ARG A 76 -2.85 -10.07 -2.45
C ARG A 76 -2.85 -11.45 -1.79
N PHE A 77 -4.05 -11.98 -1.56
CA PHE A 77 -4.30 -13.29 -0.98
C PHE A 77 -5.34 -14.01 -1.83
N ASN A 78 -5.27 -15.33 -1.97
CA ASN A 78 -6.40 -16.14 -2.40
C ASN A 78 -7.55 -16.12 -1.38
N SER A 79 -8.79 -16.26 -1.85
CA SER A 79 -9.99 -16.30 -0.99
C SER A 79 -10.01 -17.49 -0.02
N THR A 80 -9.20 -18.51 -0.28
CA THR A 80 -9.03 -19.73 0.53
C THR A 80 -8.07 -19.57 1.70
N HIS A 81 -7.29 -18.49 1.78
CA HIS A 81 -6.41 -18.27 2.92
C HIS A 81 -7.19 -18.02 4.20
N SER A 82 -6.50 -18.23 5.31
CA SER A 82 -6.99 -17.98 6.65
C SER A 82 -6.60 -16.59 7.15
N ILE A 83 -7.26 -16.12 8.20
CA ILE A 83 -6.85 -14.89 8.90
C ILE A 83 -5.48 -15.08 9.57
N LEU A 84 -5.14 -16.30 10.00
CA LEU A 84 -3.82 -16.65 10.52
C LEU A 84 -2.71 -16.34 9.50
N ASP A 85 -2.92 -16.64 8.21
CA ASP A 85 -1.94 -16.32 7.16
C ASP A 85 -1.68 -14.81 7.06
N ILE A 86 -2.70 -13.98 7.31
CA ILE A 86 -2.54 -12.51 7.37
C ILE A 86 -1.72 -12.12 8.60
N ARG A 87 -1.96 -12.74 9.76
CA ARG A 87 -1.21 -12.48 10.98
C ARG A 87 0.27 -12.85 10.79
N ASP A 88 0.54 -14.01 10.21
CA ASP A 88 1.89 -14.46 9.88
C ASP A 88 2.56 -13.51 8.88
N PHE A 89 1.82 -13.05 7.86
CA PHE A 89 2.32 -12.05 6.93
C PHE A 89 2.75 -10.74 7.63
N ILE A 90 1.96 -10.27 8.60
CA ILE A 90 2.29 -9.08 9.40
C ILE A 90 3.55 -9.33 10.23
N VAL A 91 3.62 -10.48 10.91
CA VAL A 91 4.76 -10.86 11.76
C VAL A 91 6.04 -11.02 10.95
N GLN A 92 5.97 -11.62 9.76
CA GLN A 92 7.12 -11.76 8.86
C GLN A 92 7.57 -10.41 8.29
N SER A 93 6.63 -9.53 7.95
CA SER A 93 6.94 -8.16 7.49
C SER A 93 7.53 -7.30 8.62
N ARG A 94 7.09 -7.54 9.86
CA ARG A 94 7.39 -6.73 11.05
C ARG A 94 7.51 -7.64 12.28
N PRO A 95 8.72 -8.14 12.58
CA PRO A 95 8.92 -9.05 13.71
C PRO A 95 8.64 -8.40 15.07
N GLU A 96 8.58 -7.07 15.15
CA GLU A 96 8.19 -6.32 16.34
C GLU A 96 6.78 -6.69 16.83
N PHE A 97 5.85 -6.98 15.91
CA PHE A 97 4.49 -7.40 16.26
C PHE A 97 4.38 -8.89 16.63
N ALA A 98 5.46 -9.68 16.52
CA ALA A 98 5.45 -11.08 16.93
C ALA A 98 5.29 -11.24 18.44
N THR A 99 5.80 -10.27 19.21
CA THR A 99 5.79 -10.30 20.68
C THR A 99 4.60 -9.53 21.27
N ILE A 100 3.81 -8.85 20.43
CA ILE A 100 2.71 -7.99 20.86
C ILE A 100 1.39 -8.65 20.47
N ASP A 101 0.47 -8.73 21.42
CA ASP A 101 -0.89 -9.18 21.13
C ASP A 101 -1.68 -8.06 20.43
N PHE A 102 -2.20 -8.38 19.25
CA PHE A 102 -3.05 -7.48 18.47
C PHE A 102 -4.24 -8.23 17.90
N ILE A 103 -5.31 -7.49 17.64
CA ILE A 103 -6.50 -7.97 16.93
C ILE A 103 -6.62 -7.27 15.59
N LEU A 104 -7.13 -7.98 14.60
CA LEU A 104 -7.48 -7.40 13.31
C LEU A 104 -8.96 -7.03 13.33
N VAL A 105 -9.26 -5.80 12.92
CA VAL A 105 -10.62 -5.26 12.90
C VAL A 105 -10.94 -4.75 11.52
N THR A 106 -12.11 -5.08 11.00
CA THR A 106 -12.56 -4.57 9.71
C THR A 106 -12.97 -3.11 9.79
N SER A 107 -12.74 -2.33 8.74
CA SER A 107 -13.14 -0.92 8.73
C SER A 107 -14.66 -0.73 8.70
N PHE A 108 -15.38 -1.57 7.94
CA PHE A 108 -16.84 -1.46 7.79
C PHE A 108 -17.47 -2.77 7.29
N PRO A 109 -18.51 -3.30 7.95
CA PRO A 109 -18.91 -2.98 9.33
C PRO A 109 -17.73 -3.25 10.28
N ASN A 110 -17.66 -2.55 11.41
CA ASN A 110 -16.61 -2.79 12.39
C ASN A 110 -16.84 -4.16 13.05
N LYS A 111 -16.00 -5.13 12.71
CA LYS A 111 -16.03 -6.49 13.22
C LYS A 111 -14.63 -6.87 13.63
N ALA A 112 -14.46 -7.27 14.88
CA ALA A 112 -13.21 -7.86 15.35
C ALA A 112 -13.10 -9.28 14.78
N LEU A 113 -11.98 -9.57 14.13
CA LEU A 113 -11.62 -10.89 13.63
C LEU A 113 -10.95 -11.67 14.77
N THR A 114 -11.77 -12.24 15.65
CA THR A 114 -11.30 -13.09 16.76
C THR A 114 -10.94 -14.51 16.31
N ASP A 115 -11.57 -14.98 15.24
CA ASP A 115 -11.41 -16.34 14.75
C ASP A 115 -10.35 -16.40 13.65
N GLU A 116 -9.11 -16.74 14.03
CA GLU A 116 -7.96 -16.74 13.11
C GLU A 116 -7.98 -17.89 12.10
N SER A 117 -8.70 -18.96 12.42
CA SER A 117 -8.85 -20.15 11.55
C SER A 117 -9.90 -19.97 10.44
N LEU A 118 -10.70 -18.90 10.48
CA LEU A 118 -11.69 -18.65 9.42
C LEU A 118 -11.01 -18.21 8.14
N THR A 119 -11.57 -18.64 7.02
CA THR A 119 -11.10 -18.21 5.70
C THR A 119 -11.50 -16.75 5.42
N LEU A 120 -10.77 -16.09 4.52
CA LEU A 120 -11.08 -14.71 4.11
C LEU A 120 -12.50 -14.59 3.55
N GLN A 121 -12.97 -15.64 2.86
CA GLN A 121 -14.32 -15.71 2.32
C GLN A 121 -15.38 -15.82 3.43
N GLU A 122 -15.18 -16.70 4.42
CA GLU A 122 -16.13 -16.88 5.54
C GLU A 122 -16.17 -15.66 6.47
N ALA A 123 -15.01 -15.03 6.68
CA ALA A 123 -14.93 -13.81 7.45
C ALA A 123 -15.55 -12.60 6.72
N GLY A 124 -15.78 -12.70 5.41
CA GLY A 124 -16.38 -11.64 4.59
C GLY A 124 -15.44 -10.46 4.39
N ILE A 125 -14.13 -10.69 4.38
CA ILE A 125 -13.09 -9.63 4.36
C ILE A 125 -12.40 -9.48 3.00
N LEU A 126 -13.09 -9.89 1.93
CA LEU A 126 -12.61 -9.78 0.56
C LEU A 126 -12.53 -8.32 0.13
N ASN A 127 -11.37 -7.92 -0.40
CA ASN A 127 -11.08 -6.56 -0.87
C ASN A 127 -11.29 -5.46 0.19
N THR A 128 -11.11 -5.80 1.47
CA THR A 128 -11.37 -4.89 2.58
C THR A 128 -10.10 -4.29 3.19
N VAL A 129 -10.30 -3.27 4.01
CA VAL A 129 -9.26 -2.68 4.85
C VAL A 129 -9.38 -3.26 6.25
N LEU A 130 -8.29 -3.87 6.71
CA LEU A 130 -8.11 -4.32 8.08
C LEU A 130 -7.32 -3.28 8.85
N LEU A 131 -7.72 -3.07 10.09
CA LEU A 131 -7.05 -2.23 11.07
C LEU A 131 -6.46 -3.14 12.13
N GLN A 132 -5.17 -2.99 12.38
CA GLN A 132 -4.52 -3.58 13.53
C GLN A 132 -4.85 -2.73 14.75
N GLN A 133 -5.40 -3.36 15.78
CA GLN A 133 -5.55 -2.76 17.10
C GLN A 133 -4.73 -3.55 18.10
N LEU A 134 -3.82 -2.87 18.80
CA LEU A 134 -3.07 -3.45 19.91
C LEU A 134 -4.02 -3.62 21.10
N LYS A 135 -3.87 -4.71 21.85
CA LYS A 135 -4.70 -4.99 23.04
C LYS A 135 -4.13 -4.37 24.31
#